data_AF-A0A8T0ELN7-F1
#
_entry.id   AF-A0A8T0ELN7-F1
#
_cell.length_a   1.000
_cell.length_b   1.000
_cell.length_c   1.000
_cell.angle_alpha   90.00
_cell.angle_beta   90.00
_cell.angle_gamma   90.00
#
_symmetry.space_group_name_H-M   'P 1'
#
loop_
_entity.id
_entity.type
_entity.pdbx_description
1 polymer ?
#
loop_
_entity_poly.entity_id
_entity_poly.type
_entity_poly.pdbx_seq_one_letter_code
_entity_poly.pdbx_strand_id
1 'polypeptide(L)'
;MSEEDDLPTLLLMSSAQVAISILNNSEIRDLIKSYVIPDPSSKKFHFRSTVETKTEEKISKLTLPPALQKIVKGSMRPMISQMSAWKQSYGSVLADCAGYFTESDGGYFQFFWKFNGQIDHQKIAKALVENKNVDIRERFLLACCLCLIDDGLRLWSSMTPGQKGYILLEVFRFPKLCSLAVGIFTRELESSRGRKDRPMSRRISDMVLLSSVKFHNIFMLRYVLEVQPQESHRRFLLKAARSVGIHTDMMRFCLSRLSRHDQRTIFKRLSARRRLRLR
;
A
#
# COMPACT_ATOMS: atom_id res chain seq x y z
N MET A 1 23.22 17.14 -10.20
CA MET A 1 23.71 16.76 -8.86
C MET A 1 23.30 15.31 -8.61
N SER A 2 24.25 14.41 -8.90
CA SER A 2 24.36 12.97 -8.55
C SER A 2 23.07 12.17 -8.28
N GLU A 3 22.61 11.43 -9.29
CA GLU A 3 21.66 10.30 -9.17
C GLU A 3 22.32 8.99 -8.69
N GLU A 4 23.62 8.99 -8.37
CA GLU A 4 24.38 7.76 -8.02
C GLU A 4 24.25 7.29 -6.55
N ASP A 5 23.66 8.08 -5.65
CA ASP A 5 23.70 7.81 -4.19
C ASP A 5 22.57 6.92 -3.66
N ASP A 6 21.64 6.45 -4.51
CA ASP A 6 20.43 5.72 -4.07
C ASP A 6 20.40 4.22 -4.47
N LEU A 7 21.45 3.70 -5.12
CA LEU A 7 21.51 2.29 -5.50
C LEU A 7 21.98 1.43 -4.31
N PRO A 8 21.16 0.46 -3.85
CA PRO A 8 21.56 -0.43 -2.78
C PRO A 8 22.78 -1.25 -3.21
N THR A 9 23.74 -1.43 -2.30
CA THR A 9 24.95 -2.20 -2.58
C THR A 9 24.60 -3.62 -3.00
N LEU A 10 25.45 -4.24 -3.84
CA LEU A 10 25.27 -5.65 -4.26
C LEU A 10 25.09 -6.58 -3.06
N LEU A 11 25.78 -6.29 -1.96
CA LEU A 11 25.66 -7.03 -0.70
C LEU A 11 24.24 -6.92 -0.11
N LEU A 12 23.65 -5.72 -0.09
CA LEU A 12 22.28 -5.50 0.40
C LEU A 12 21.23 -6.14 -0.51
N MET A 13 21.43 -6.09 -1.83
CA MET A 13 20.54 -6.76 -2.78
C MET A 13 20.61 -8.28 -2.63
N SER A 14 21.81 -8.83 -2.50
CA SER A 14 22.02 -10.27 -2.32
C SER A 14 21.44 -10.75 -0.99
N SER A 15 21.63 -10.00 0.10
CA SER A 15 21.05 -10.35 1.40
C SER A 15 19.53 -10.25 1.40
N ALA A 16 18.96 -9.26 0.70
CA ALA A 16 17.52 -9.16 0.49
C ALA A 16 16.98 -10.35 -0.30
N GLN A 17 17.66 -10.83 -1.34
CA GLN A 17 17.23 -12.01 -2.10
C GLN A 17 17.21 -13.29 -1.26
N VAL A 18 18.22 -13.49 -0.41
CA VAL A 18 18.21 -14.60 0.54
C VAL A 18 17.03 -14.46 1.52
N ALA A 19 16.80 -13.26 2.06
CA ALA A 19 15.67 -13.00 2.95
C ALA A 19 14.31 -13.22 2.26
N ILE A 20 14.14 -12.80 1.00
CA ILE A 20 12.93 -13.05 0.19
C ILE A 20 12.69 -14.55 0.05
N SER A 21 13.73 -15.33 -0.23
CA SER A 21 13.63 -16.79 -0.38
C SER A 21 13.15 -17.46 0.92
N ILE A 22 13.63 -16.98 2.07
CA ILE A 22 13.18 -17.44 3.39
C ILE A 22 11.73 -17.05 3.65
N LEU A 23 11.35 -15.81 3.38
CA LEU A 23 9.96 -15.32 3.58
C LEU A 23 8.96 -16.02 2.66
N ASN A 24 9.40 -16.53 1.51
CA ASN A 24 8.59 -17.31 0.58
C ASN A 24 8.48 -18.80 0.96
N ASN A 25 9.19 -19.26 1.98
CA ASN A 25 9.04 -20.61 2.51
C ASN A 25 7.60 -20.87 2.95
N SER A 26 7.04 -22.05 2.66
CA SER A 26 5.63 -22.38 2.94
C SER A 26 5.25 -22.18 4.41
N GLU A 27 6.04 -22.71 5.36
CA GLU A 27 5.77 -22.57 6.80
C GLU A 27 5.69 -21.09 7.21
N ILE A 28 6.61 -20.26 6.71
CA ILE A 28 6.63 -18.83 7.02
C ILE A 28 5.46 -18.12 6.33
N ARG A 29 5.16 -18.46 5.08
CA ARG A 29 3.99 -17.92 4.36
C ARG A 29 2.69 -18.25 5.07
N ASP A 30 2.53 -19.46 5.57
CA ASP A 30 1.32 -19.86 6.27
C ASP A 30 1.20 -19.15 7.62
N LEU A 31 2.31 -18.93 8.33
CA LEU A 31 2.37 -18.07 9.50
C LEU A 31 2.01 -16.60 9.17
N ILE A 32 2.47 -16.10 8.02
CA ILE A 32 2.14 -14.75 7.54
C ILE A 32 0.65 -14.64 7.21
N LYS A 33 0.07 -15.66 6.58
CA LYS A 33 -1.34 -15.70 6.20
C LYS A 33 -2.26 -15.81 7.42
N SER A 34 -1.93 -16.69 8.37
CA SER A 34 -2.70 -16.90 9.60
C SER A 34 -2.72 -15.70 10.53
N TYR A 35 -1.89 -14.68 10.25
CA TYR A 35 -1.97 -13.43 10.98
C TYR A 35 -3.21 -12.63 10.62
N VAL A 36 -4.20 -12.77 11.50
CA VAL A 36 -5.36 -11.89 11.64
C VAL A 36 -4.89 -10.58 12.26
N ILE A 37 -5.31 -9.45 11.68
CA ILE A 37 -5.05 -8.12 12.24
C ILE A 37 -5.75 -8.10 13.60
N PRO A 38 -5.01 -8.02 14.72
CA PRO A 38 -5.64 -8.03 16.02
C PRO A 38 -6.56 -6.82 16.12
N ASP A 39 -7.79 -7.03 16.61
CA ASP A 39 -8.63 -5.96 17.13
C ASP A 39 -7.75 -5.07 18.02
N PRO A 40 -7.80 -3.72 17.89
CA PRO A 40 -7.06 -2.79 18.73
C PRO A 40 -7.16 -3.06 20.24
N SER A 41 -8.21 -3.76 20.68
CA SER A 41 -8.48 -4.15 22.07
C SER A 41 -7.91 -5.52 22.48
N SER A 42 -7.53 -6.38 21.54
CA SER A 42 -7.03 -7.73 21.83
C SER A 42 -5.55 -7.72 22.22
N LYS A 43 -5.19 -8.57 23.19
CA LYS A 43 -3.81 -8.74 23.70
C LYS A 43 -2.86 -8.90 22.50
N LYS A 44 -1.92 -7.96 22.34
CA LYS A 44 -0.93 -7.89 21.26
C LYS A 44 -0.41 -9.28 20.86
N PHE A 45 -1.00 -9.88 19.84
CA PHE A 45 -0.39 -11.03 19.20
C PHE A 45 0.91 -10.52 18.56
N HIS A 46 2.04 -10.97 19.07
CA HIS A 46 3.36 -10.53 18.63
C HIS A 46 3.73 -11.17 17.29
N PHE A 47 2.92 -10.98 16.24
CA PHE A 47 3.17 -11.45 14.88
C PHE A 47 4.61 -11.22 14.43
N ARG A 48 5.10 -10.01 14.70
CA ARG A 48 6.47 -9.62 14.43
C ARG A 48 7.46 -10.56 15.12
N SER A 49 7.27 -10.87 16.40
CA SER A 49 8.14 -11.77 17.16
C SER A 49 8.08 -13.20 16.63
N THR A 50 6.89 -13.73 16.33
CA THR A 50 6.76 -15.11 15.84
C THR A 50 7.39 -15.29 14.46
N VAL A 51 7.14 -14.35 13.53
CA VAL A 51 7.76 -14.39 12.20
C VAL A 51 9.27 -14.16 12.31
N GLU A 52 9.73 -13.20 13.13
CA GLU A 52 11.16 -12.96 13.37
C GLU A 52 11.85 -14.22 13.92
N THR A 53 11.31 -14.85 14.98
CA THR A 53 11.91 -16.08 15.55
C THR A 53 11.98 -17.21 14.52
N LYS A 54 10.88 -17.49 13.82
CA LYS A 54 10.83 -18.60 12.84
C LYS A 54 11.77 -18.36 11.66
N THR A 55 11.87 -17.12 11.21
CA THR A 55 12.78 -16.76 10.13
C THR A 55 14.24 -16.77 10.59
N GLU A 56 14.54 -16.36 11.83
CA GLU A 56 15.88 -16.48 12.42
C GLU A 56 16.34 -17.94 12.58
N GLU A 57 15.44 -18.86 12.96
CA GLU A 57 15.68 -20.31 12.96
C GLU A 57 15.99 -20.85 11.56
N LYS A 58 15.30 -20.35 10.53
CA LYS A 58 15.57 -20.77 9.14
C LYS A 58 16.92 -20.22 8.67
N ILE A 59 17.30 -19.01 9.07
CA ILE A 59 18.63 -18.45 8.76
C ILE A 59 19.75 -19.25 9.44
N SER A 60 19.60 -19.64 10.70
CA SER A 60 20.65 -20.38 11.42
C SER A 60 20.91 -21.77 10.83
N LYS A 61 19.93 -22.33 10.13
CA LYS A 61 20.05 -23.60 9.39
C LYS A 61 20.69 -23.45 8.00
N LEU A 62 20.91 -22.22 7.52
CA LEU A 62 21.62 -22.00 6.27
C LEU A 62 23.12 -22.24 6.47
N THR A 63 23.76 -22.87 5.49
CA THR A 63 25.21 -23.07 5.42
C THR A 63 25.94 -21.77 5.04
N LEU A 64 25.68 -20.70 5.80
CA LEU A 64 26.26 -19.38 5.60
C LEU A 64 27.21 -19.03 6.76
N PRO A 65 28.34 -18.35 6.49
CA PRO A 65 29.18 -17.76 7.52
C PRO A 65 28.39 -16.87 8.49
N PRO A 66 28.74 -16.84 9.79
CA PRO A 66 28.00 -16.05 10.79
C PRO A 66 27.84 -14.57 10.44
N ALA A 67 28.84 -13.97 9.78
CA ALA A 67 28.78 -12.59 9.31
C ALA A 67 27.66 -12.38 8.25
N LEU A 68 27.50 -13.31 7.31
CA LEU A 68 26.44 -13.24 6.30
C LEU A 68 25.07 -13.50 6.93
N GLN A 69 24.96 -14.44 7.87
CA GLN A 69 23.71 -14.65 8.62
C GLN A 69 23.25 -13.37 9.31
N LYS A 70 24.18 -12.63 9.94
CA LYS A 70 23.89 -11.34 10.59
C LYS A 70 23.36 -10.30 9.59
N ILE A 71 23.93 -10.22 8.39
CA ILE A 71 23.48 -9.29 7.34
C ILE A 71 22.08 -9.66 6.82
N VAL A 72 21.81 -10.96 6.60
CA VAL A 72 20.49 -11.45 6.18
C VAL A 72 19.45 -11.14 7.26
N LYS A 73 19.75 -11.42 8.54
CA LYS A 73 18.87 -11.04 9.68
C LYS A 73 18.60 -9.54 9.71
N GLY A 74 19.63 -8.72 9.50
CA GLY A 74 19.51 -7.27 9.42
C GLY A 74 18.59 -6.79 8.29
N SER A 75 18.61 -7.48 7.14
CA SER A 75 17.75 -7.19 5.98
C SER A 75 16.30 -7.63 6.21
N MET A 76 16.08 -8.66 7.01
CA MET A 76 14.76 -9.25 7.19
C MET A 76 13.86 -8.49 8.16
N ARG A 77 14.42 -7.91 9.24
CA ARG A 77 13.67 -7.08 10.18
C ARG A 77 12.89 -5.93 9.53
N PRO A 78 13.46 -5.11 8.62
CA PRO A 78 12.71 -4.08 7.92
C PRO A 78 11.69 -4.66 6.95
N MET A 79 11.93 -5.84 6.37
CA MET A 79 10.94 -6.53 5.51
C MET A 79 9.71 -6.98 6.31
N ILE A 80 9.90 -7.66 7.45
CA ILE A 80 8.81 -8.07 8.35
C ILE A 80 8.04 -6.84 8.84
N SER A 81 8.77 -5.78 9.20
CA SER A 81 8.16 -4.51 9.63
C SER A 81 7.31 -3.88 8.52
N GLN A 82 7.77 -3.91 7.27
CA GLN A 82 7.00 -3.45 6.11
C GLN A 82 5.72 -4.28 5.93
N MET A 83 5.77 -5.60 6.11
CA MET A 83 4.59 -6.45 5.99
C MET A 83 3.55 -6.15 7.07
N SER A 84 3.98 -6.00 8.32
CA SER A 84 3.09 -5.60 9.41
C SER A 84 2.49 -4.22 9.16
N ALA A 85 3.30 -3.26 8.72
CA ALA A 85 2.83 -1.92 8.39
C ALA A 85 1.84 -1.93 7.22
N TRP A 86 2.12 -2.75 6.19
CA TRP A 86 1.23 -2.93 5.04
C TRP A 86 -0.10 -3.52 5.49
N LYS A 87 -0.08 -4.63 6.23
CA LYS A 87 -1.29 -5.25 6.79
C LYS A 87 -2.05 -4.31 7.72
N GLN A 88 -1.39 -3.43 8.46
CA GLN A 88 -2.09 -2.45 9.29
C GLN A 88 -2.70 -1.31 8.48
N SER A 89 -1.98 -0.80 7.48
CA SER A 89 -2.38 0.38 6.69
C SER A 89 -3.46 0.07 5.67
N TYR A 90 -3.38 -1.12 5.08
CA TYR A 90 -4.31 -1.58 4.07
C TYR A 90 -5.21 -2.67 4.58
N GLY A 91 -4.99 -3.16 5.80
CA GLY A 91 -5.88 -4.10 6.44
C GLY A 91 -7.28 -3.57 6.64
N SER A 92 -7.44 -2.29 6.99
CA SER A 92 -8.74 -1.65 6.99
C SER A 92 -9.31 -1.58 5.59
N VAL A 93 -8.58 -1.01 4.61
CA VAL A 93 -9.04 -0.95 3.20
C VAL A 93 -9.45 -2.32 2.66
N LEU A 94 -8.68 -3.36 2.98
CA LEU A 94 -8.98 -4.73 2.64
C LEU A 94 -10.20 -5.20 3.41
N ALA A 95 -10.22 -5.24 4.75
CA ALA A 95 -11.36 -5.65 5.58
C ALA A 95 -12.67 -4.92 5.24
N ASP A 96 -12.56 -3.63 4.90
CA ASP A 96 -13.62 -2.71 4.52
C ASP A 96 -14.20 -3.03 3.13
N CYS A 97 -13.35 -3.47 2.20
CA CYS A 97 -13.78 -4.05 0.93
C CYS A 97 -14.11 -5.55 1.06
N ALA A 98 -13.70 -6.17 2.17
CA ALA A 98 -13.65 -7.60 2.41
C ALA A 98 -14.53 -8.04 3.57
N GLY A 99 -15.77 -7.54 3.62
CA GLY A 99 -16.87 -8.36 4.15
C GLY A 99 -16.98 -9.76 3.48
N TYR A 100 -16.16 -10.01 2.44
CA TYR A 100 -16.18 -11.14 1.53
C TYR A 100 -14.85 -11.90 1.39
N PHE A 101 -13.72 -11.39 1.92
CA PHE A 101 -12.51 -12.22 2.11
C PHE A 101 -12.54 -12.72 3.56
N THR A 102 -13.43 -13.64 3.86
CA THR A 102 -13.53 -14.24 5.19
C THR A 102 -12.29 -15.07 5.52
N GLU A 103 -12.02 -15.21 6.83
CA GLU A 103 -10.92 -16.01 7.39
C GLU A 103 -10.89 -17.47 6.85
N SER A 104 -12.03 -17.96 6.35
CA SER A 104 -12.23 -19.30 5.77
C SER A 104 -11.52 -19.53 4.43
N ASP A 105 -11.26 -18.48 3.64
CA ASP A 105 -10.83 -18.65 2.24
C ASP A 105 -9.31 -18.71 2.09
N GLY A 106 -8.59 -18.91 3.20
CA GLY A 106 -7.14 -19.12 3.18
C GLY A 106 -6.37 -17.96 2.53
N GLY A 107 -6.94 -16.75 2.59
CA GLY A 107 -6.42 -15.47 2.14
C GLY A 107 -5.27 -15.59 1.15
N TYR A 108 -5.57 -15.58 -0.15
CA TYR A 108 -4.62 -15.57 -1.29
C TYR A 108 -3.74 -14.30 -1.35
N PHE A 109 -3.45 -13.69 -0.21
CA PHE A 109 -2.59 -12.55 -0.09
C PHE A 109 -1.13 -13.00 -0.15
N GLN A 110 -0.47 -12.69 -1.27
CA GLN A 110 0.96 -12.89 -1.45
C GLN A 110 1.68 -11.55 -1.46
N PHE A 111 2.72 -11.43 -0.63
CA PHE A 111 3.63 -10.30 -0.73
C PHE A 111 4.54 -10.47 -1.94
N PHE A 112 4.60 -9.44 -2.78
CA PHE A 112 5.60 -9.33 -3.83
C PHE A 112 6.72 -8.42 -3.36
N TRP A 113 7.95 -8.80 -3.70
CA TRP A 113 9.16 -8.10 -3.26
C TRP A 113 9.92 -7.55 -4.46
N LYS A 114 10.46 -6.35 -4.30
CA LYS A 114 11.50 -5.81 -5.17
C LYS A 114 12.85 -6.41 -4.78
N PHE A 115 13.82 -6.32 -5.68
CA PHE A 115 15.16 -6.89 -5.47
C PHE A 115 15.90 -6.32 -4.25
N ASN A 116 15.51 -5.13 -3.78
CA ASN A 116 16.08 -4.45 -2.63
C ASN A 116 15.33 -4.75 -1.31
N GLY A 117 14.42 -5.73 -1.30
CA GLY A 117 13.64 -6.10 -0.11
C GLY A 117 12.50 -5.14 0.22
N GLN A 118 12.14 -4.21 -0.67
CA GLN A 118 10.94 -3.40 -0.51
C GLN A 118 9.71 -4.15 -1.03
N ILE A 119 8.56 -3.91 -0.40
CA ILE A 119 7.29 -4.43 -0.91
C ILE A 119 6.96 -3.80 -2.27
N ASP A 120 6.63 -4.64 -3.25
CA ASP A 120 6.11 -4.23 -4.53
C ASP A 120 4.58 -4.00 -4.44
N HIS A 121 4.22 -2.80 -4.01
CA HIS A 121 2.83 -2.41 -3.82
C HIS A 121 1.99 -2.51 -5.10
N GLN A 122 2.58 -2.20 -6.27
CA GLN A 122 1.87 -2.26 -7.54
C GLN A 122 1.55 -3.71 -7.92
N LYS A 123 2.53 -4.62 -7.79
CA LYS A 123 2.29 -6.05 -8.03
C LYS A 123 1.26 -6.64 -7.08
N ILE A 124 1.32 -6.30 -5.79
CA ILE A 124 0.30 -6.75 -4.82
C ILE A 124 -1.08 -6.23 -5.22
N ALA A 125 -1.21 -4.93 -5.51
CA ALA A 125 -2.48 -4.32 -5.86
C ALA A 125 -3.09 -4.98 -7.10
N LYS A 126 -2.27 -5.19 -8.13
CA LYS A 126 -2.69 -5.84 -9.37
C LYS A 126 -3.11 -7.30 -9.14
N ALA A 127 -2.31 -8.07 -8.41
CA ALA A 127 -2.63 -9.47 -8.10
C ALA A 127 -3.95 -9.62 -7.34
N LEU A 128 -4.26 -8.68 -6.43
CA LEU A 128 -5.54 -8.64 -5.72
C LEU A 128 -6.72 -8.40 -6.66
N VAL A 129 -6.60 -7.42 -7.55
CA VAL A 129 -7.67 -7.03 -8.48
C VAL A 129 -7.85 -8.06 -9.61
N GLU A 130 -6.82 -8.81 -9.96
CA GLU A 130 -6.89 -9.87 -10.97
C GLU A 130 -7.38 -11.21 -10.41
N ASN A 131 -7.50 -11.37 -9.09
CA ASN A 131 -7.94 -12.61 -8.47
C ASN A 131 -9.42 -12.91 -8.77
N LYS A 132 -9.68 -13.81 -9.72
CA LYS A 132 -11.04 -14.17 -10.16
C LYS A 132 -11.89 -14.89 -9.10
N ASN A 133 -11.28 -15.35 -8.01
CA ASN A 133 -12.01 -15.94 -6.88
C ASN A 133 -12.75 -14.87 -6.06
N VAL A 134 -12.45 -13.59 -6.29
CA VAL A 134 -13.05 -12.43 -5.63
C VAL A 134 -14.20 -11.91 -6.49
N ASP A 135 -15.32 -11.51 -5.86
CA ASP A 135 -16.46 -10.96 -6.58
C ASP A 135 -16.05 -9.76 -7.43
N ILE A 136 -16.69 -9.60 -8.59
CA ILE A 136 -16.35 -8.52 -9.51
C ILE A 136 -16.58 -7.13 -8.87
N ARG A 137 -17.58 -6.98 -7.99
CA ARG A 137 -17.83 -5.72 -7.29
C ARG A 137 -16.69 -5.40 -6.35
N GLU A 138 -16.24 -6.36 -5.56
CA GLU A 138 -15.11 -6.20 -4.63
C GLU A 138 -13.81 -5.87 -5.37
N ARG A 139 -13.53 -6.58 -6.47
CA ARG A 139 -12.39 -6.26 -7.32
C ARG A 139 -12.46 -4.83 -7.85
N PHE A 140 -13.65 -4.36 -8.23
CA PHE A 140 -13.84 -2.97 -8.65
C PHE A 140 -13.60 -1.99 -7.51
N LEU A 141 -14.11 -2.28 -6.30
CA LEU A 141 -13.84 -1.45 -5.11
C LEU A 141 -12.34 -1.38 -4.81
N LEU A 142 -11.64 -2.52 -4.86
CA LEU A 142 -10.19 -2.60 -4.69
C LEU A 142 -9.46 -1.79 -5.76
N ALA A 143 -9.84 -1.92 -7.03
CA ALA A 143 -9.26 -1.12 -8.11
C ALA A 143 -9.42 0.39 -7.86
N CYS A 144 -10.59 0.82 -7.38
CA CYS A 144 -10.81 2.21 -6.98
C CYS A 144 -9.91 2.61 -5.81
N CYS A 145 -9.91 1.85 -4.71
CA CYS A 145 -9.14 2.21 -3.50
C CYS A 145 -7.62 2.15 -3.74
N LEU A 146 -7.15 1.30 -4.65
CA LEU A 146 -5.73 1.16 -5.03
C LEU A 146 -5.35 2.05 -6.23
N CYS A 147 -6.29 2.85 -6.75
CA CYS A 147 -6.12 3.74 -7.89
C CYS A 147 -5.63 3.04 -9.17
N LEU A 148 -6.13 1.84 -9.45
CA LEU A 148 -5.86 1.09 -10.68
C LEU A 148 -6.93 1.44 -11.73
N ILE A 149 -6.73 2.55 -12.45
CA ILE A 149 -7.76 3.12 -13.35
C ILE A 149 -8.15 2.16 -14.46
N ASP A 150 -7.19 1.58 -15.16
CA ASP A 150 -7.46 0.72 -16.31
C ASP A 150 -8.18 -0.56 -15.88
N ASP A 151 -7.78 -1.14 -14.75
CA ASP A 151 -8.45 -2.29 -14.16
C ASP A 151 -9.85 -1.93 -13.68
N GLY A 152 -10.03 -0.78 -13.04
CA GLY A 152 -11.34 -0.27 -12.62
C GLY A 152 -12.29 -0.05 -13.79
N LEU A 153 -11.81 0.54 -14.89
CA LEU A 153 -12.58 0.72 -16.12
C LEU A 153 -12.98 -0.62 -16.75
N ARG A 154 -12.02 -1.56 -16.84
CA ARG A 154 -12.26 -2.90 -17.38
C ARG A 154 -13.30 -3.65 -16.55
N LEU A 155 -13.17 -3.62 -15.22
CA LEU A 155 -14.12 -4.26 -14.30
C LEU A 155 -15.49 -3.62 -14.42
N TRP A 156 -15.59 -2.29 -14.38
CA TRP A 156 -16.85 -1.58 -14.55
C TRP A 156 -17.55 -1.96 -15.86
N SER A 157 -16.81 -2.05 -16.95
CA SER A 157 -17.38 -2.41 -18.26
C SER A 157 -17.96 -3.82 -18.28
N SER A 158 -17.35 -4.75 -17.54
CA SER A 158 -17.80 -6.14 -17.43
C SER A 158 -18.92 -6.37 -16.41
N MET A 159 -19.28 -5.37 -15.60
CA MET A 159 -20.34 -5.50 -14.60
C MET A 159 -21.74 -5.32 -15.19
N THR A 160 -22.70 -6.07 -14.68
CA THR A 160 -24.11 -5.94 -15.04
C THR A 160 -24.71 -4.64 -14.51
N PRO A 161 -25.82 -4.13 -15.09
CA PRO A 161 -26.50 -2.95 -14.57
C PRO A 161 -26.91 -3.08 -13.10
N GLY A 162 -27.36 -4.27 -12.67
CA GLY A 162 -27.72 -4.53 -11.27
C GLY A 162 -26.52 -4.43 -10.33
N GLN A 163 -25.36 -4.96 -10.73
CA GLN A 163 -24.13 -4.84 -9.94
C GLN A 163 -23.65 -3.38 -9.84
N LYS A 164 -23.76 -2.60 -10.93
CA LYS A 164 -23.44 -1.17 -10.91
C LYS A 164 -24.40 -0.39 -10.01
N GLY A 165 -25.70 -0.66 -10.13
CA GLY A 165 -26.73 -0.06 -9.29
C GLY A 165 -26.48 -0.33 -7.81
N TYR A 166 -26.11 -1.56 -7.45
CA TYR A 166 -25.73 -1.91 -6.09
C TYR A 166 -24.57 -1.05 -5.57
N ILE A 167 -23.49 -0.91 -6.34
CA ILE A 167 -22.33 -0.08 -5.94
C ILE A 167 -22.74 1.39 -5.74
N LEU A 168 -23.58 1.93 -6.62
CA LEU A 168 -24.01 3.32 -6.55
C LEU A 168 -24.90 3.60 -5.33
N LEU A 169 -25.79 2.67 -4.99
CA LEU A 169 -26.69 2.80 -3.82
C LEU A 169 -25.95 2.57 -2.50
N GLU A 170 -25.01 1.63 -2.48
CA GLU A 170 -24.30 1.21 -1.28
C GLU A 170 -23.00 1.99 -1.04
N VAL A 171 -22.67 2.98 -1.88
CA VAL A 171 -21.40 3.71 -1.78
C VAL A 171 -21.18 4.34 -0.41
N PHE A 172 -22.27 4.75 0.26
CA PHE A 172 -22.24 5.35 1.59
C PHE A 172 -22.05 4.34 2.72
N ARG A 173 -22.31 3.05 2.47
CA ARG A 173 -22.04 1.96 3.41
C ARG A 173 -20.58 1.54 3.38
N PHE A 174 -19.84 1.88 2.33
CA PHE A 174 -18.41 1.64 2.28
C PHE A 174 -17.67 2.56 3.26
N PRO A 175 -16.60 2.07 3.88
CA PRO A 175 -15.75 2.87 4.73
C PRO A 175 -15.22 4.11 4.01
N LYS A 176 -15.12 5.22 4.75
CA LYS A 176 -15.04 6.59 4.21
C LYS A 176 -13.98 6.80 3.13
N LEU A 177 -12.83 6.14 3.25
CA LEU A 177 -11.75 6.28 2.26
C LEU A 177 -12.08 5.57 0.95
N CYS A 178 -12.71 4.40 1.03
CA CYS A 178 -13.15 3.66 -0.14
C CYS A 178 -14.39 4.30 -0.77
N SER A 179 -15.35 4.80 0.01
CA SER A 179 -16.50 5.51 -0.55
C SER A 179 -16.11 6.75 -1.35
N LEU A 180 -15.12 7.53 -0.88
CA LEU A 180 -14.59 8.67 -1.62
C LEU A 180 -13.86 8.27 -2.91
N ALA A 181 -13.03 7.22 -2.85
CA ALA A 181 -12.31 6.72 -4.02
C ALA A 181 -13.28 6.18 -5.09
N VAL A 182 -14.23 5.35 -4.66
CA VAL A 182 -15.26 4.76 -5.51
C VAL A 182 -16.15 5.85 -6.10
N GLY A 183 -16.58 6.83 -5.30
CA GLY A 183 -17.39 7.95 -5.78
C GLY A 183 -16.70 8.80 -6.86
N ILE A 184 -15.38 8.99 -6.77
CA ILE A 184 -14.59 9.65 -7.83
C ILE A 184 -14.63 8.81 -9.12
N PHE A 185 -14.40 7.51 -9.01
CA PHE A 185 -14.36 6.61 -10.16
C PHE A 185 -15.72 6.48 -10.83
N THR A 186 -16.78 6.19 -10.06
CA THR A 186 -18.13 5.99 -10.60
C THR A 186 -18.66 7.27 -11.23
N ARG A 187 -18.42 8.44 -10.62
CA ARG A 187 -18.79 9.73 -11.21
C ARG A 187 -18.16 9.93 -12.59
N GLU A 188 -16.88 9.58 -12.74
CA GLU A 188 -16.21 9.69 -14.05
C GLU A 188 -16.68 8.66 -15.04
N LEU A 189 -16.84 7.42 -14.61
CA LEU A 189 -17.29 6.32 -15.47
C LEU A 189 -18.68 6.61 -16.03
N GLU A 190 -19.60 7.13 -15.20
CA GLU A 190 -20.94 7.53 -15.64
C GLU A 190 -20.94 8.80 -16.50
N SER A 191 -20.10 9.80 -16.15
CA SER A 191 -20.02 11.07 -16.90
C SER A 191 -19.23 10.96 -18.22
N SER A 192 -18.44 9.90 -18.40
CA SER A 192 -17.52 9.73 -19.52
C SER A 192 -18.20 9.44 -20.86
N ARG A 193 -19.50 9.16 -20.89
CA ARG A 193 -20.25 8.90 -22.13
C ARG A 193 -20.32 10.09 -23.10
N GLY A 194 -19.91 11.30 -22.69
CA GLY A 194 -19.98 12.51 -23.53
C GLY A 194 -18.78 13.46 -23.52
N ARG A 195 -17.71 13.20 -22.75
CA ARG A 195 -16.54 14.12 -22.65
C ARG A 195 -15.30 13.45 -23.23
N LYS A 196 -14.94 13.76 -24.48
CA LYS A 196 -13.77 13.18 -25.18
C LYS A 196 -12.50 14.02 -25.05
N ASP A 197 -12.62 15.23 -24.55
CA ASP A 197 -11.62 16.29 -24.71
C ASP A 197 -10.44 16.15 -23.72
N ARG A 198 -10.55 15.28 -22.71
CA ARG A 198 -9.49 15.01 -21.72
C ARG A 198 -9.41 13.53 -21.36
N PRO A 199 -8.20 12.98 -21.18
CA PRO A 199 -8.03 11.60 -20.76
C PRO A 199 -8.58 11.41 -19.34
N MET A 200 -9.23 10.27 -19.10
CA MET A 200 -9.83 9.91 -17.81
C MET A 200 -8.83 10.01 -16.66
N SER A 201 -7.57 9.68 -16.93
CA SER A 201 -6.47 9.77 -15.99
C SER A 201 -6.32 11.17 -15.37
N ARG A 202 -6.40 12.23 -16.20
CA ARG A 202 -6.36 13.63 -15.74
C ARG A 202 -7.59 13.99 -14.93
N ARG A 203 -8.78 13.60 -15.39
CA ARG A 203 -10.05 13.94 -14.70
C ARG A 203 -10.11 13.32 -13.31
N ILE A 204 -9.70 12.06 -13.18
CA ILE A 204 -9.55 11.39 -11.89
C ILE A 204 -8.54 12.14 -11.01
N SER A 205 -7.36 12.47 -11.56
CA SER A 205 -6.37 13.25 -10.81
C SER A 205 -6.93 14.58 -10.30
N ASP A 206 -7.70 15.31 -11.11
CA ASP A 206 -8.27 16.61 -10.75
C ASP A 206 -9.28 16.46 -9.60
N MET A 207 -10.16 15.45 -9.61
CA MET A 207 -11.07 15.26 -8.48
C MET A 207 -10.36 14.74 -7.22
N VAL A 208 -9.33 13.90 -7.36
CA VAL A 208 -8.50 13.50 -6.21
C VAL A 208 -7.84 14.74 -5.58
N LEU A 209 -7.38 15.68 -6.41
CA LEU A 209 -6.84 16.96 -5.96
C LEU A 209 -7.86 17.84 -5.24
N LEU A 210 -9.14 17.75 -5.59
CA LEU A 210 -10.21 18.47 -4.90
C LEU A 210 -10.73 17.72 -3.66
N SER A 211 -10.54 16.40 -3.60
CA SER A 211 -11.03 15.52 -2.52
C SER A 211 -10.06 15.43 -1.34
N SER A 212 -10.58 15.16 -0.13
CA SER A 212 -9.73 14.84 1.03
C SER A 212 -9.04 13.48 0.92
N VAL A 213 -9.45 12.62 -0.02
CA VAL A 213 -8.92 11.25 -0.19
C VAL A 213 -7.40 11.23 -0.35
N LYS A 214 -6.80 12.23 -1.00
CA LYS A 214 -5.33 12.36 -1.16
C LYS A 214 -4.57 12.48 0.16
N PHE A 215 -5.24 12.86 1.25
CA PHE A 215 -4.64 12.99 2.58
C PHE A 215 -4.71 11.70 3.40
N HIS A 216 -5.32 10.66 2.85
CA HIS A 216 -5.55 9.40 3.55
C HIS A 216 -5.32 8.16 2.69
N ASN A 217 -5.17 8.33 1.37
CA ASN A 217 -4.90 7.25 0.43
C ASN A 217 -3.61 7.55 -0.34
N ILE A 218 -2.55 6.81 0.00
CA ILE A 218 -1.22 6.96 -0.61
C ILE A 218 -1.18 6.56 -2.07
N PHE A 219 -2.03 5.62 -2.53
CA PHE A 219 -2.10 5.25 -3.94
C PHE A 219 -2.64 6.40 -4.78
N MET A 220 -3.71 7.03 -4.31
CA MET A 220 -4.26 8.24 -4.93
C MET A 220 -3.24 9.39 -4.95
N LEU A 221 -2.49 9.58 -3.85
CA LEU A 221 -1.44 10.59 -3.81
C LEU A 221 -0.31 10.28 -4.81
N ARG A 222 0.17 9.03 -4.88
CA ARG A 222 1.19 8.60 -5.85
C ARG A 222 0.71 8.83 -7.27
N TYR A 223 -0.50 8.40 -7.57
CA TYR A 223 -1.11 8.55 -8.87
C TYR A 223 -1.21 10.02 -9.30
N VAL A 224 -1.66 10.91 -8.40
CA VAL A 224 -1.68 12.36 -8.69
C VAL A 224 -0.29 12.90 -9.01
N LEU A 225 0.74 12.45 -8.29
CA LEU A 225 2.12 12.89 -8.57
C LEU A 225 2.64 12.31 -9.90
N GLU A 226 2.17 11.15 -10.34
CA GLU A 226 2.53 10.60 -11.64
C GLU A 226 1.88 11.36 -12.80
N VAL A 227 0.66 11.88 -12.60
CA VAL A 227 -0.10 12.59 -13.65
C VAL A 227 0.19 14.09 -13.70
N GLN A 228 0.47 14.71 -12.55
CA GLN A 228 0.64 16.17 -12.45
C GLN A 228 2.07 16.62 -12.76
N PRO A 229 2.26 17.86 -13.27
CA PRO A 229 3.60 18.42 -13.53
C PRO A 229 4.46 18.46 -12.25
N GLN A 230 5.76 18.19 -12.38
CA GLN A 230 6.68 18.08 -11.24
C GLN A 230 6.76 19.36 -10.40
N GLU A 231 6.58 20.53 -11.02
CA GLU A 231 6.60 21.84 -10.36
C GLU A 231 5.52 21.95 -9.28
N SER A 232 4.42 21.20 -9.42
CA SER A 232 3.31 21.19 -8.48
C SER A 232 3.53 20.21 -7.31
N HIS A 233 4.42 19.21 -7.47
CA HIS A 233 4.60 18.11 -6.52
C HIS A 233 4.98 18.61 -5.14
N ARG A 234 5.98 19.50 -5.07
CA ARG A 234 6.46 20.04 -3.79
C ARG A 234 5.33 20.65 -2.97
N ARG A 235 4.44 21.41 -3.62
CA ARG A 235 3.29 22.06 -2.96
C ARG A 235 2.33 21.01 -2.40
N PHE A 236 2.02 19.98 -3.17
CA PHE A 236 1.12 18.90 -2.74
C PHE A 236 1.70 18.09 -1.60
N LEU A 237 2.97 17.68 -1.72
CA LEU A 237 3.67 16.91 -0.70
C LEU A 237 3.79 17.69 0.62
N LEU A 238 4.10 18.98 0.57
CA LEU A 238 4.11 19.84 1.76
C LEU A 238 2.73 19.96 2.40
N LYS A 239 1.68 20.14 1.60
CA LYS A 239 0.29 20.23 2.10
C LYS A 239 -0.14 18.92 2.75
N ALA A 240 0.18 17.78 2.12
CA ALA A 240 -0.10 16.46 2.66
C ALA A 240 0.69 16.20 3.96
N ALA A 241 2.01 16.39 3.95
CA ALA A 241 2.85 16.21 5.14
C ALA A 241 2.42 17.07 6.34
N ARG A 242 1.81 18.23 6.09
CA ARG A 242 1.30 19.14 7.13
C ARG A 242 -0.13 18.82 7.57
N SER A 243 -0.83 17.89 6.91
CA SER A 243 -2.22 17.61 7.24
C SER A 243 -2.33 16.97 8.63
N VAL A 244 -3.28 17.45 9.42
CA VAL A 244 -3.62 16.85 10.71
C VAL A 244 -4.10 15.42 10.45
N GLY A 245 -3.60 14.47 11.25
CA GLY A 245 -3.97 13.06 11.07
C GLY A 245 -3.36 12.34 9.86
N ILE A 246 -2.34 12.89 9.19
CA ILE A 246 -1.65 12.14 8.13
C ILE A 246 -1.13 10.79 8.63
N HIS A 247 -1.39 9.74 7.85
CA HIS A 247 -0.89 8.39 8.11
C HIS A 247 0.64 8.34 8.05
N THR A 248 1.28 7.56 8.92
CA THR A 248 2.75 7.50 9.06
C THR A 248 3.44 7.18 7.73
N ASP A 249 2.91 6.22 6.96
CA ASP A 249 3.52 5.84 5.68
C ASP A 249 3.37 6.90 4.61
N MET A 250 2.28 7.65 4.64
CA MET A 250 2.12 8.76 3.73
C MET A 250 3.01 9.94 4.11
N MET A 251 3.22 10.16 5.41
CA MET A 251 4.24 11.10 5.89
C MET A 251 5.64 10.67 5.44
N ARG A 252 6.02 9.40 5.61
CA ARG A 252 7.32 8.87 5.13
C ARG A 252 7.48 9.06 3.62
N PHE A 253 6.44 8.72 2.85
CA PHE A 253 6.43 8.93 1.41
C PHE A 253 6.57 10.40 1.03
N CYS A 254 5.90 11.31 1.73
CA CYS A 254 6.06 12.74 1.47
C CYS A 254 7.48 13.20 1.79
N LEU A 255 8.02 12.80 2.94
CA LEU A 255 9.36 13.18 3.36
C LEU A 255 10.44 12.66 2.40
N SER A 256 10.31 11.43 1.90
CA SER A 256 11.28 10.86 0.95
C SER A 256 11.32 11.57 -0.40
N ARG A 257 10.26 12.32 -0.74
CA ARG A 257 10.15 13.10 -1.98
C ARG A 257 10.38 14.59 -1.79
N LEU A 258 10.61 15.04 -0.55
CA LEU A 258 10.83 16.44 -0.21
C LEU A 258 12.32 16.73 0.01
N SER A 259 12.72 17.98 -0.27
CA SER A 259 14.09 18.44 -0.01
C SER A 259 14.46 18.34 1.48
N ARG A 260 15.76 18.23 1.81
CA ARG A 260 16.22 18.24 3.22
C ARG A 260 15.74 19.49 3.98
N HIS A 261 15.65 20.63 3.29
CA HIS A 261 15.13 21.87 3.87
C HIS A 261 13.64 21.75 4.25
N ASP A 262 12.83 21.18 3.35
CA ASP A 262 11.41 20.94 3.58
C ASP A 262 11.18 19.91 4.69
N GLN A 263 11.94 18.82 4.70
CA GLN A 263 11.91 17.81 5.75
C GLN A 263 12.18 18.44 7.12
N ARG A 264 13.25 19.24 7.26
CA ARG A 264 13.58 19.96 8.51
C ARG A 264 12.43 20.86 8.96
N THR A 265 11.81 21.55 8.01
CA THR A 265 10.66 22.44 8.29
C THR A 265 9.47 21.66 8.83
N ILE A 266 9.20 20.47 8.28
CA ILE A 266 8.15 19.57 8.80
C ILE A 266 8.54 19.05 10.18
N PHE A 267 9.76 18.54 10.36
CA PHE A 267 10.21 17.97 11.63
C PHE A 267 10.21 18.97 12.79
N LYS A 268 10.51 20.25 12.55
CA LYS A 268 10.41 21.32 13.57
C LYS A 268 8.99 21.47 14.13
N ARG A 269 7.97 21.14 13.35
CA ARG A 269 6.55 21.24 13.75
C ARG A 269 6.00 19.95 14.34
N LEU A 270 6.75 18.85 14.31
CA LEU A 270 6.32 17.56 14.83
C LEU A 270 6.65 17.41 16.32
N SER A 271 5.68 16.87 17.09
CA SER A 271 5.92 16.46 18.47
C SER A 271 7.05 15.43 18.56
N ALA A 272 7.77 15.40 19.68
CA ALA A 272 8.89 14.46 19.90
C ALA A 272 8.48 13.00 19.65
N ARG A 273 7.28 12.61 20.10
CA ARG A 273 6.70 11.27 19.89
C ARG A 273 6.49 10.94 18.41
N ARG A 274 6.08 11.90 17.58
CA ARG A 274 5.93 11.70 16.13
C ARG A 274 7.28 11.61 15.42
N ARG A 275 8.28 12.40 15.86
CA ARG A 275 9.64 12.33 15.31
C ARG A 275 10.26 10.94 15.48
N LEU A 276 10.04 10.31 16.65
CA LEU A 276 10.57 8.99 16.95
C LEU A 276 9.99 7.87 16.06
N ARG A 277 8.74 8.00 15.60
CA ARG A 277 8.09 7.01 14.71
C ARG A 277 8.52 7.10 13.25
N LEU A 278 9.13 8.22 12.86
CA LEU A 278 9.56 8.51 11.49
C LEU A 278 11.06 8.24 11.27
N ARG A 279 11.82 8.02 12.36
CA ARG A 279 13.18 7.47 12.33
C ARG A 279 13.10 5.94 12.30
#